data_AF-A0A316QIG6-F1
#
_entry.id   AF-A0A316QIG6-F1
#
_cell.length_a   1.000
_cell.length_b   1.000
_cell.length_c   1.000
_cell.angle_alpha   90.00
_cell.angle_beta   90.00
_cell.angle_gamma   90.00
#
_symmetry.space_group_name_H-M   'P 1'
#
loop_
_entity.id
_entity.type
_entity.pdbx_description
1 polymer ?
#
loop_
_entity_poly.entity_id
_entity_poly.type
_entity_poly.pdbx_seq_one_letter_code
_entity_poly.pdbx_strand_id
1 'polypeptide(L)'
;MLSVTLFKAAPHRANAIDKRAIANLRCHIETEIELDDLNINKADLLDECNYIIVEIEGYENIAFLDYDSKYICKTVQPIDRENNKLFPIQKIEIKPYYKRF
;
A
#
# COMPACT_ATOMS: atom_id res chain seq x y z
N MET A 1 -15.46 -19.38 1.79
CA MET A 1 -14.19 -19.22 1.06
C MET A 1 -14.33 -18.02 0.13
N LEU A 2 -13.89 -16.87 0.59
CA LEU A 2 -13.89 -15.62 -0.18
C LEU A 2 -12.69 -15.68 -1.13
N SER A 3 -12.93 -15.87 -2.43
CA SER A 3 -11.86 -15.69 -3.40
C SER A 3 -11.44 -14.24 -3.36
N VAL A 4 -10.15 -13.99 -3.16
CA VAL A 4 -9.47 -12.71 -3.39
C VAL A 4 -9.51 -12.44 -4.89
N THR A 5 -10.69 -12.11 -5.41
CA THR A 5 -10.87 -11.79 -6.82
C THR A 5 -10.65 -10.31 -6.98
N LEU A 6 -9.44 -9.96 -7.48
CA LEU A 6 -8.93 -8.64 -7.90
C LEU A 6 -8.05 -7.88 -6.90
N PHE A 7 -7.17 -8.57 -6.16
CA PHE A 7 -5.93 -7.94 -5.70
C PHE A 7 -4.83 -8.30 -6.69
N LYS A 8 -4.62 -7.46 -7.73
CA LYS A 8 -3.43 -7.58 -8.56
C LYS A 8 -2.30 -6.85 -7.84
N ALA A 9 -1.47 -7.63 -7.15
CA ALA A 9 -0.23 -7.15 -6.56
C ALA A 9 0.91 -7.36 -7.56
N ALA A 10 1.71 -6.32 -7.78
CA ALA A 10 2.93 -6.39 -8.57
C ALA A 10 4.09 -5.73 -7.81
N PRO A 11 5.35 -6.16 -8.02
CA PRO A 11 6.48 -5.40 -7.51
C PRO A 11 6.45 -3.97 -8.09
N HIS A 12 6.84 -2.98 -7.30
CA HIS A 12 6.99 -1.62 -7.80
C HIS A 12 8.02 -1.57 -8.94
N ARG A 13 7.86 -0.65 -9.89
CA ARG A 13 8.66 -0.60 -11.13
C ARG A 13 10.00 0.13 -10.94
N ALA A 14 10.39 0.41 -9.69
CA ALA A 14 11.60 1.15 -9.30
C ALA A 14 11.84 2.48 -10.06
N ASN A 15 10.77 3.08 -10.61
CA ASN A 15 10.85 4.32 -11.38
C ASN A 15 10.76 5.55 -10.45
N ALA A 16 10.99 6.74 -11.01
CA ALA A 16 11.04 7.98 -10.22
C ALA A 16 9.71 8.29 -9.49
N ILE A 17 8.56 7.97 -10.10
CA ILE A 17 7.25 8.22 -9.48
C ILE A 17 6.96 7.23 -8.35
N ASP A 18 7.32 5.96 -8.51
CA ASP A 18 7.18 4.94 -7.47
C ASP A 18 8.07 5.29 -6.28
N LYS A 19 9.33 5.70 -6.52
CA LYS A 19 10.23 6.15 -5.44
C LYS A 19 9.69 7.36 -4.68
N ARG A 20 9.10 8.32 -5.39
CA ARG A 20 8.42 9.47 -4.77
C ARG A 20 7.20 9.03 -3.96
N ALA A 21 6.39 8.10 -4.48
CA ALA A 21 5.24 7.56 -3.80
C ALA A 21 5.63 6.82 -2.52
N ILE A 22 6.64 5.96 -2.59
CA ILE A 22 7.21 5.23 -1.46
C ILE A 22 7.74 6.21 -0.41
N ALA A 23 8.53 7.21 -0.81
CA ALA A 23 9.06 8.20 0.12
C ALA A 23 7.94 8.96 0.87
N ASN A 24 6.87 9.35 0.17
CA ASN A 24 5.72 10.03 0.77
C ASN A 24 4.93 9.10 1.70
N LEU A 25 4.65 7.89 1.25
CA LEU A 25 3.91 6.88 2.01
C LEU A 25 4.67 6.48 3.27
N ARG A 26 5.99 6.30 3.18
CA ARG A 26 6.86 5.94 4.30
C ARG A 26 6.76 6.93 5.45
N CYS A 27 6.85 8.23 5.17
CA CYS A 27 6.71 9.27 6.20
C CYS A 27 5.34 9.23 6.87
N HIS A 28 4.29 8.93 6.11
CA HIS A 28 2.94 8.80 6.66
C HIS A 28 2.81 7.57 7.56
N ILE A 29 3.25 6.39 7.10
CA ILE A 29 3.19 5.16 7.89
C ILE A 29 4.05 5.29 9.15
N GLU A 30 5.22 5.92 9.08
CA GLU A 30 6.05 6.17 10.26
C GLU A 30 5.32 7.02 11.30
N THR A 31 4.58 8.04 10.86
CA THR A 31 3.73 8.86 11.74
C THR A 31 2.58 8.03 12.34
N GLU A 32 1.95 7.15 11.55
CA GLU A 32 0.91 6.25 12.03
C GLU A 32 1.42 5.23 13.04
N ILE A 33 2.64 4.69 12.86
CA ILE A 33 3.26 3.80 13.85
C ILE A 33 3.44 4.52 15.19
N GLU A 34 3.88 5.78 15.17
CA GLU A 34 4.09 6.56 16.40
C GLU A 34 2.79 6.96 17.10
N LEU A 35 1.74 7.29 16.34
CA LEU A 35 0.47 7.77 16.89
C LEU A 35 -0.48 6.63 17.28
N ASP A 36 -0.56 5.59 16.45
CA ASP A 36 -1.54 4.51 16.58
C ASP A 36 -0.93 3.22 17.19
N ASP A 37 0.34 3.25 17.61
CA ASP A 37 1.10 2.12 18.18
C ASP A 37 1.01 0.85 17.29
N LEU A 38 1.13 1.05 15.97
CA LEU A 38 1.10 -0.05 15.01
C LEU A 38 2.33 -0.94 15.24
N ASN A 39 2.10 -2.25 15.35
CA ASN A 39 3.15 -3.26 15.49
C ASN A 39 3.87 -3.54 14.16
N ILE A 40 4.46 -2.51 13.57
CA ILE A 40 5.26 -2.56 12.35
C ILE A 40 6.69 -2.14 12.72
N ASN A 41 7.67 -2.94 12.33
CA ASN A 41 9.06 -2.60 12.56
C ASN A 41 9.49 -1.47 11.62
N LYS A 42 9.99 -0.36 12.19
CA LYS A 42 10.46 0.80 11.41
C LYS A 42 11.59 0.46 10.43
N ALA A 43 12.39 -0.56 10.70
CA ALA A 43 13.43 -1.00 9.78
C ALA A 43 12.85 -1.52 8.46
N ASP A 44 11.67 -2.15 8.50
CA ASP A 44 11.02 -2.73 7.32
C ASP A 44 10.46 -1.65 6.40
N LEU A 45 10.17 -0.45 6.92
CA LEU A 45 9.77 0.71 6.13
C LEU A 45 10.89 1.23 5.21
N LEU A 46 12.16 0.92 5.53
CA LEU A 46 13.31 1.34 4.73
C LEU A 46 13.58 0.40 3.54
N ASP A 47 13.04 -0.82 3.57
CA ASP A 47 13.20 -1.78 2.48
C ASP A 47 12.14 -1.53 1.40
N GLU A 48 12.59 -1.09 0.22
CA GLU A 48 11.71 -0.86 -0.94
C GLU A 48 11.00 -2.16 -1.38
N CYS A 49 11.54 -3.34 -1.07
CA CYS A 49 10.92 -4.64 -1.41
C CYS A 49 9.58 -4.86 -0.69
N ASN A 50 9.36 -4.15 0.42
CA ASN A 50 8.11 -4.21 1.18
C ASN A 50 7.02 -3.31 0.57
N TYR A 51 7.28 -2.64 -0.55
CA TYR A 51 6.31 -1.81 -1.25
C TYR A 51 5.86 -2.48 -2.54
N ILE A 52 4.54 -2.61 -2.68
CA ILE A 52 3.90 -3.26 -3.82
C ILE A 52 2.95 -2.31 -4.52
N ILE A 53 2.75 -2.52 -5.81
CA ILE A 53 1.66 -1.89 -6.56
C ILE A 53 0.41 -2.72 -6.37
N VAL A 54 -0.68 -2.05 -6.01
CA VAL A 54 -2.02 -2.60 -5.88
C VAL A 54 -2.96 -1.85 -6.82
N GLU A 55 -3.66 -2.58 -7.67
CA GLU A 55 -4.73 -2.02 -8.49
C GLU A 55 -6.08 -2.07 -7.74
N ILE A 56 -6.70 -0.90 -7.52
CA ILE A 56 -8.00 -0.77 -6.84
C ILE A 56 -8.89 0.12 -7.69
N GLU A 57 -10.07 -0.38 -8.09
CA GLU A 57 -11.05 0.36 -8.91
C GLU A 57 -10.45 0.98 -10.20
N GLY A 58 -9.44 0.33 -10.79
CA GLY A 58 -8.75 0.78 -12.01
C GLY A 58 -7.63 1.79 -11.79
N TYR A 59 -7.31 2.13 -10.54
CA TYR A 59 -6.18 3.00 -10.18
C TYR A 59 -5.03 2.18 -9.61
N GLU A 60 -3.80 2.54 -10.01
CA GLU A 60 -2.59 1.99 -9.40
C GLU A 60 -2.25 2.73 -8.10
N ASN A 61 -1.97 1.97 -7.05
CA ASN A 61 -1.62 2.48 -5.73
C ASN A 61 -0.34 1.81 -5.26
N ILE A 62 0.52 2.54 -4.55
CA ILE A 62 1.61 1.93 -3.77
C ILE A 62 1.08 1.64 -2.38
N ALA A 63 1.32 0.42 -1.91
CA ALA A 63 0.97 -0.03 -0.58
C ALA A 63 2.19 -0.66 0.10
N PHE A 64 2.25 -0.57 1.43
CA PHE A 64 3.23 -1.28 2.24
C PHE A 64 2.69 -2.67 2.59
N LEU A 65 3.52 -3.69 2.39
CA LEU A 65 3.28 -5.07 2.79
C LEU A 65 4.12 -5.36 4.03
N ASP A 66 3.44 -5.63 5.14
CA ASP A 66 4.10 -6.18 6.31
C ASP A 66 4.35 -7.68 6.06
N TYR A 67 5.63 -8.04 5.95
CA TYR A 67 6.06 -9.39 5.61
C TYR A 67 5.77 -10.40 6.73
N ASP A 68 5.89 -9.98 7.99
CA ASP A 68 5.71 -10.86 9.14
C ASP A 68 4.25 -11.24 9.32
N SER A 69 3.38 -10.24 9.20
CA SER A 69 1.94 -10.44 9.36
C SER A 69 1.24 -10.84 8.06
N LYS A 70 1.93 -10.74 6.90
CA LYS A 70 1.39 -10.93 5.54
C LYS A 70 0.17 -10.06 5.26
N TYR A 71 0.04 -8.94 5.96
CA TYR A 71 -1.04 -7.98 5.75
C TYR A 71 -0.55 -6.79 4.93
N ILE A 72 -1.43 -6.33 4.05
CA ILE A 72 -1.22 -5.08 3.33
C ILE A 72 -1.75 -3.94 4.20
N CYS A 73 -0.93 -2.92 4.39
CA CYS A 73 -1.34 -1.74 5.12
C CYS A 73 -2.53 -1.08 4.41
N LYS A 74 -3.52 -0.64 5.19
CA LYS A 74 -4.69 0.07 4.67
C LYS A 74 -4.31 1.44 4.12
N THR A 75 -3.21 2.02 4.57
CA THR A 75 -2.73 3.30 4.06
C THR A 75 -2.01 3.07 2.74
N VAL A 76 -2.49 3.70 1.67
CA VAL A 76 -1.96 3.58 0.33
C VAL A 76 -1.71 4.95 -0.30
N GLN A 77 -0.77 4.99 -1.24
CA GLN A 77 -0.44 6.16 -2.03
C GLN A 77 -0.91 5.96 -3.48
N PRO A 78 -2.03 6.55 -3.89
CA PRO A 78 -2.50 6.44 -5.27
C PRO A 78 -1.58 7.22 -6.22
N ILE A 79 -1.39 6.69 -7.43
CA ILE A 79 -0.47 7.22 -8.43
C ILE A 79 -1.20 7.50 -9.74
N ASP A 80 -1.02 8.72 -10.27
CA ASP A 80 -1.35 9.06 -11.65
C ASP A 80 -0.09 8.93 -12.52
N ARG A 81 0.05 7.79 -13.18
CA ARG A 81 1.20 7.55 -14.06
C ARG A 81 1.16 8.40 -15.33
N GLU A 82 -0.03 8.63 -15.88
CA GLU A 82 -0.19 9.36 -17.13
C GLU A 82 0.25 10.82 -16.98
N ASN A 83 -0.11 11.44 -15.85
CA ASN A 83 0.24 12.83 -15.57
C ASN A 83 1.49 12.98 -14.67
N ASN A 84 2.15 11.88 -14.31
CA ASN A 84 3.31 11.84 -13.40
C ASN A 84 3.06 12.54 -12.05
N LYS A 85 1.86 12.34 -11.48
CA LYS A 85 1.38 12.99 -10.25
C LYS A 85 1.06 11.97 -9.16
N LEU A 86 1.19 12.41 -7.92
CA LEU A 86 0.73 11.67 -6.75
C LEU A 86 -0.58 12.29 -6.30
N PHE A 87 -1.58 11.44 -6.03
CA PHE A 87 -2.80 11.87 -5.36
C PHE A 87 -2.56 11.96 -3.85
N PRO A 88 -3.47 12.57 -3.08
CA PRO A 88 -3.42 12.48 -1.63
C PRO A 88 -3.39 11.02 -1.15
N ILE A 89 -2.66 10.74 -0.07
CA ILE A 89 -2.66 9.43 0.61
C ILE A 89 -4.08 9.10 1.05
N GLN A 90 -4.47 7.84 0.91
CA GLN A 90 -5.81 7.36 1.24
C GLN A 90 -5.73 6.13 2.13
N LYS A 91 -6.77 5.93 2.95
CA LYS A 91 -6.97 4.67 3.68
C LYS A 91 -7.99 3.83 2.93
N ILE A 92 -7.58 2.63 2.53
CA ILE A 92 -8.47 1.65 1.91
C ILE A 92 -9.18 0.84 2.98
N GLU A 93 -10.48 0.67 2.81
CA GLU A 93 -11.29 -0.23 3.62
C GLU A 93 -11.49 -1.53 2.84
N ILE A 94 -10.84 -2.60 3.29
CA ILE A 94 -11.07 -3.93 2.73
C ILE A 94 -12.41 -4.42 3.29
N LYS A 95 -13.49 -4.31 2.50
CA LYS A 95 -14.80 -4.86 2.86
C LYS A 95 -14.82 -6.38 2.64
N PRO A 96 -14.91 -7.21 3.70
CA PRO A 96 -15.02 -8.65 3.52
C PRO A 96 -16.41 -9.02 2.98
N TYR A 97 -16.48 -9.48 1.72
CA TYR A 97 -17.72 -9.99 1.13
C TYR A 97 -17.99 -11.43 1.56
N TYR A 98 -18.47 -11.67 2.78
CA TYR A 98 -18.79 -13.05 3.16
C TYR A 98 -19.86 -13.62 2.22
N LYS A 99 -19.50 -14.65 1.46
CA LYS A 99 -20.49 -15.48 0.75
C LYS A 99 -21.33 -16.14 1.85
N ARG A 100 -22.57 -15.71 2.04
CA ARG A 100 -23.56 -16.45 2.85
C ARG A 100 -23.73 -17.80 2.16
N PHE A 101 -23.26 -18.87 2.82
CA PHE A 101 -23.56 -20.24 2.44
C PHE A 101 -24.97 -20.59 2.88
#